data_AF-A0A2N4XJE4-F1
#
_entry.id   AF-A0A2N4XJE4-F1
#
_cell.length_a   1.000
_cell.length_b   1.000
_cell.length_c   1.000
_cell.angle_alpha   90.00
_cell.angle_beta   90.00
_cell.angle_gamma   90.00
#
_symmetry.space_group_name_H-M   'P 1'
#
loop_
_entity.id
_entity.type
_entity.pdbx_description
1 polymer ?
#
loop_
_entity_poly.entity_id
_entity_poly.type
_entity_poly.pdbx_seq_one_letter_code
_entity_poly.pdbx_strand_id
1 'polypeptide(L)'
;MFSGFDIIVDDNIRERLLNYDFPNLHIYPSIYIDDQDQWHEDRWYLTFTERFDCWDRNTSDYEQDVAPVRLGGIEYHQIYSLRFNQELFAKTPLSQRLLFKLGGSIDAYIVAHQSILTKIFGRAPDNGAEYVRVSDY
;
A
#
# COMPACT_ATOMS: atom_id res chain seq x y z
N MET A 1 -9.96 -4.28 9.99
CA MET A 1 -10.72 -3.26 9.25
C MET A 1 -10.38 -1.80 9.60
N PHE A 2 -9.67 -1.50 10.72
CA PHE A 2 -9.41 -0.11 11.15
C PHE A 2 -7.91 0.26 11.28
N SER A 3 -7.02 -0.27 10.43
CA SER A 3 -5.59 0.08 10.49
C SER A 3 -5.13 1.10 9.42
N GLY A 4 -6.09 1.70 8.70
CA GLY A 4 -5.85 2.69 7.65
C GLY A 4 -5.47 2.05 6.30
N PHE A 5 -6.14 2.49 5.24
CA PHE A 5 -5.80 2.24 3.82
C PHE A 5 -5.78 0.77 3.36
N ASP A 6 -6.68 -0.07 3.85
CA ASP A 6 -6.97 -1.34 3.18
C ASP A 6 -7.97 -1.11 2.03
N ILE A 7 -7.85 -1.88 0.95
CA ILE A 7 -8.54 -1.59 -0.32
C ILE A 7 -9.57 -2.69 -0.61
N ILE A 8 -10.73 -2.32 -1.16
CA ILE A 8 -11.66 -3.26 -1.79
C ILE A 8 -11.48 -3.15 -3.31
N VAL A 9 -11.40 -4.28 -3.99
CA VAL A 9 -11.27 -4.35 -5.46
C VAL A 9 -12.32 -5.29 -6.06
N ASP A 10 -12.53 -5.18 -7.37
CA ASP A 10 -13.41 -6.07 -8.13
C ASP A 10 -12.69 -7.38 -8.56
N ASP A 11 -13.45 -8.29 -9.18
CA ASP A 11 -12.93 -9.54 -9.74
C ASP A 11 -11.80 -9.32 -10.75
N ASN A 12 -11.89 -8.30 -11.59
CA ASN A 12 -10.92 -8.05 -12.66
C ASN A 12 -9.53 -7.71 -12.08
N ILE A 13 -9.49 -6.85 -11.06
CA ILE A 13 -8.24 -6.51 -10.37
C ILE A 13 -7.74 -7.72 -9.59
N ARG A 14 -8.61 -8.48 -8.91
CA ARG A 14 -8.21 -9.72 -8.22
C ARG A 14 -7.53 -10.71 -9.15
N GLU A 15 -8.14 -11.04 -10.29
CA GLU A 15 -7.58 -12.02 -11.22
C GLU A 15 -6.20 -11.59 -11.72
N ARG A 16 -5.97 -10.27 -11.89
CA ARG A 16 -4.65 -9.74 -12.23
C ARG A 16 -3.65 -9.88 -11.09
N LEU A 17 -4.07 -9.62 -9.85
CA LEU A 17 -3.23 -9.78 -8.65
C LEU A 17 -2.75 -11.22 -8.47
N LEU A 18 -3.61 -12.22 -8.74
CA LEU A 18 -3.29 -13.65 -8.60
C LEU A 18 -2.16 -14.14 -9.53
N ASN A 19 -1.78 -13.36 -10.56
CA ASN A 19 -0.66 -13.69 -11.43
C ASN A 19 0.71 -13.35 -10.83
N TYR A 20 0.75 -12.81 -9.62
CA TYR A 20 1.95 -12.38 -8.92
C TYR A 20 2.01 -12.99 -7.53
N ASP A 21 3.22 -13.22 -7.05
CA ASP A 21 3.49 -13.59 -5.66
C ASP A 21 3.89 -12.34 -4.89
N PHE A 22 2.90 -11.63 -4.31
CA PHE A 22 3.14 -10.44 -3.50
C PHE A 22 3.32 -10.83 -2.03
N PRO A 23 4.48 -10.54 -1.41
CA PRO A 23 4.68 -10.84 -0.01
C PRO A 23 3.63 -10.14 0.85
N ASN A 24 3.16 -10.85 1.87
CA ASN A 24 2.25 -10.34 2.89
C ASN A 24 0.89 -9.84 2.38
N LEU A 25 0.58 -9.94 1.09
CA LEU A 25 -0.75 -9.60 0.56
C LEU A 25 -1.71 -10.75 0.82
N HIS A 26 -2.83 -10.43 1.45
CA HIS A 26 -3.95 -11.34 1.62
C HIS A 26 -5.20 -10.77 0.96
N ILE A 27 -5.92 -11.64 0.26
CA ILE A 27 -7.14 -11.30 -0.48
C ILE A 27 -8.27 -12.15 0.07
N TYR A 28 -9.31 -11.49 0.59
CA TYR A 28 -10.46 -12.15 1.20
C TYR A 28 -11.73 -11.83 0.42
N PRO A 29 -12.63 -12.81 0.20
CA PRO A 29 -13.94 -12.52 -0.35
C PRO A 29 -14.70 -11.57 0.58
N SER A 30 -15.43 -10.62 0.02
CA SER A 30 -16.20 -9.65 0.76
C SER A 30 -17.50 -9.32 0.05
N ILE A 31 -18.50 -8.90 0.81
CA ILE A 31 -19.74 -8.35 0.27
C ILE A 31 -19.73 -6.87 0.61
N TYR A 32 -19.85 -6.02 -0.41
CA TYR A 32 -20.06 -4.59 -0.23
C TYR A 32 -21.55 -4.29 -0.45
N ILE A 33 -22.19 -3.65 0.52
CA ILE A 33 -23.56 -3.17 0.41
C ILE A 33 -23.45 -1.65 0.26
N ASP A 34 -23.96 -1.12 -0.84
CA ASP A 34 -23.88 0.31 -1.14
C ASP A 34 -24.97 1.14 -0.46
N ASP A 35 -25.01 2.44 -0.74
CA ASP A 35 -25.97 3.38 -0.18
C ASP A 35 -27.41 3.19 -0.68
N GLN A 36 -27.61 2.31 -1.67
CA GLN A 36 -28.91 1.96 -2.25
C GLN A 36 -29.36 0.55 -1.84
N ASP A 37 -28.69 -0.07 -0.86
CA ASP A 37 -28.94 -1.44 -0.39
C ASP A 37 -28.70 -2.51 -1.49
N GLN A 38 -27.90 -2.18 -2.50
CA GLN A 38 -27.48 -3.15 -3.53
C GLN A 38 -26.28 -3.95 -3.03
N TRP A 39 -26.35 -5.27 -3.24
CA TRP A 39 -25.31 -6.21 -2.84
C TRP A 39 -24.31 -6.40 -3.98
N HIS A 40 -23.04 -6.12 -3.69
CA HIS A 40 -21.91 -6.33 -4.59
C HIS A 40 -21.07 -7.49 -4.04
N GLU A 41 -21.31 -8.69 -4.55
CA GLU A 41 -20.66 -9.95 -4.11
C GLU A 41 -19.35 -10.24 -4.87
N ASP A 42 -19.05 -9.45 -5.90
CA ASP A 42 -17.84 -9.50 -6.73
C ASP A 42 -16.73 -8.58 -6.18
N ARG A 43 -16.58 -8.55 -4.85
CA ARG A 43 -15.70 -7.63 -4.13
C ARG A 43 -14.73 -8.36 -3.25
N TRP A 44 -13.49 -7.88 -3.21
CA TRP A 44 -12.40 -8.51 -2.49
C TRP A 44 -11.66 -7.53 -1.62
N TYR A 45 -11.53 -7.85 -0.34
CA TYR A 45 -10.79 -7.06 0.62
C TYR A 45 -9.31 -7.44 0.61
N LEU A 46 -8.46 -6.46 0.36
CA LEU A 46 -7.01 -6.58 0.31
C LEU A 46 -6.42 -6.04 1.61
N THR A 47 -5.55 -6.83 2.23
CA THR A 47 -4.81 -6.39 3.41
C THR A 47 -3.38 -6.92 3.37
N PHE A 48 -2.50 -6.25 4.12
CA PHE A 48 -1.11 -6.67 4.28
C PHE A 48 -0.87 -7.10 5.72
N THR A 49 -0.36 -8.32 5.93
CA THR A 49 -0.04 -8.85 7.28
C THR A 49 1.16 -8.17 7.91
N GLU A 50 2.07 -7.66 7.08
CA GLU A 50 3.25 -6.93 7.50
C GLU A 50 3.42 -5.67 6.66
N ARG A 51 4.13 -4.70 7.23
CA ARG A 51 4.51 -3.48 6.53
C ARG A 51 5.99 -3.52 6.19
N PHE A 52 6.36 -3.04 5.01
CA PHE A 52 7.74 -2.95 4.59
C PHE A 52 8.30 -1.57 4.95
N ASP A 53 9.10 -1.53 6.01
CA ASP A 53 9.74 -0.32 6.49
C ASP A 53 11.00 -0.02 5.67
N CYS A 54 10.85 0.81 4.64
CA CYS A 54 11.87 0.98 3.62
C CYS A 54 12.21 2.44 3.28
N TRP A 55 11.69 3.38 4.06
CA TRP A 55 12.01 4.79 3.90
C TRP A 55 13.30 5.14 4.64
N ASP A 56 14.05 6.09 4.09
CA ASP A 56 15.34 6.51 4.62
C ASP A 56 15.17 7.72 5.53
N ARG A 57 15.46 7.54 6.83
CA ARG A 57 15.35 8.57 7.86
C ARG A 57 16.35 9.71 7.67
N ASN A 58 17.43 9.50 6.92
CA ASN A 58 18.45 10.54 6.70
C ASN A 58 18.14 11.44 5.51
N THR A 59 17.31 10.96 4.57
CA THR A 59 17.05 11.66 3.29
C THR A 59 15.57 11.96 3.05
N SER A 60 14.67 11.38 3.83
CA SER A 60 13.26 11.76 3.88
C SER A 60 13.05 12.92 4.83
N ASP A 61 12.02 13.73 4.57
CA ASP A 61 11.56 14.76 5.49
C ASP A 61 10.39 14.22 6.32
N TYR A 62 10.43 14.40 7.63
CA TYR A 62 9.46 13.84 8.57
C TYR A 62 9.47 14.59 9.91
N GLU A 63 8.38 14.44 10.67
CA GLU A 63 8.23 15.04 11.99
C GLU A 63 9.23 14.45 13.00
N GLN A 64 10.13 15.30 13.48
CA GLN A 64 11.20 14.95 14.44
C GLN A 64 11.00 15.61 15.81
N ASP A 65 10.23 16.70 15.88
CA ASP A 65 10.04 17.47 17.11
C ASP A 65 8.93 16.86 17.98
N VAL A 66 8.08 16.01 17.39
CA VAL A 66 7.04 15.26 18.09
C VAL A 66 7.46 13.80 18.26
N ALA A 67 7.25 13.25 19.45
CA ALA A 67 7.50 11.83 19.70
C ALA A 67 6.68 10.95 18.75
N PRO A 68 7.26 9.88 18.16
CA PRO A 68 6.54 9.02 17.24
C PRO A 68 5.41 8.28 17.92
N VAL A 69 4.38 7.93 17.15
CA VAL A 69 3.30 7.06 17.63
C VAL A 69 3.88 5.66 17.80
N ARG A 70 3.70 5.04 18.97
CA ARG A 70 4.19 3.69 19.28
C ARG A 70 3.04 2.72 19.41
N LEU A 71 2.97 1.72 18.54
CA LEU A 71 1.96 0.66 18.59
C LEU A 71 2.62 -0.70 18.33
N GLY A 72 2.40 -1.66 19.23
CA GLY A 72 2.95 -3.01 19.09
C GLY A 72 4.48 -3.08 19.04
N GLY A 73 5.19 -2.11 19.64
CA GLY A 73 6.65 -2.03 19.60
C GLY A 73 7.22 -1.41 18.32
N ILE A 74 6.37 -0.92 17.41
CA ILE A 74 6.76 -0.24 16.17
C ILE A 74 6.55 1.27 16.35
N GLU A 75 7.51 2.06 15.86
CA GLU A 75 7.42 3.52 15.79
C GLU A 75 6.87 3.98 14.44
N TYR A 76 5.93 4.91 14.46
CA TYR A 76 5.32 5.50 13.29
C TYR A 76 5.55 7.01 13.29
N HIS A 77 6.04 7.52 12.16
CA HIS A 77 6.35 8.92 11.95
C HIS A 77 5.38 9.53 10.93
N GLN A 78 5.11 10.83 11.11
CA GLN A 78 4.50 11.63 10.05
C GLN A 78 5.59 11.96 9.04
N ILE A 79 5.44 11.52 7.79
CA ILE A 79 6.41 11.77 6.72
C ILE A 79 5.87 12.92 5.87
N TYR A 80 6.74 13.87 5.53
CA TYR A 80 6.42 15.02 4.67
C TYR A 80 6.99 14.86 3.27
N SER A 81 8.13 14.20 3.11
CA SER A 81 8.63 13.77 1.80
C SER A 81 9.32 12.42 1.89
N LEU A 82 9.01 11.53 0.96
CA LEU A 82 9.39 10.13 1.03
C LEU A 82 10.59 9.82 0.11
N ARG A 83 11.66 9.29 0.70
CA ARG A 83 12.80 8.71 -0.03
C ARG A 83 13.06 7.30 0.46
N PHE A 84 13.31 6.37 -0.47
CA PHE A 84 13.59 4.98 -0.12
C PHE A 84 15.05 4.74 0.18
N ASN A 85 15.30 3.89 1.17
CA ASN A 85 16.63 3.38 1.48
C ASN A 85 17.14 2.52 0.30
N GLN A 86 18.11 3.08 -0.45
CA GLN A 86 18.63 2.45 -1.65
C GLN A 86 19.40 1.15 -1.36
N GLU A 87 20.10 1.07 -0.23
CA GLU A 87 20.81 -0.14 0.17
C GLU A 87 19.83 -1.29 0.44
N LEU A 88 18.74 -1.00 1.13
CA LEU A 88 17.68 -1.97 1.37
C LEU A 88 17.04 -2.41 0.05
N PHE A 89 16.72 -1.48 -0.86
CA PHE A 89 16.15 -1.79 -2.17
C PHE A 89 17.10 -2.60 -3.07
N ALA A 90 18.41 -2.41 -2.94
CA ALA A 90 19.41 -3.18 -3.66
C ALA A 90 19.51 -4.62 -3.16
N LYS A 91 19.29 -4.83 -1.85
CA LYS A 91 19.29 -6.17 -1.22
C LYS A 91 17.94 -6.89 -1.35
N THR A 92 16.83 -6.17 -1.46
CA THR A 92 15.49 -6.75 -1.60
C THR A 92 15.16 -6.99 -3.08
N PRO A 93 14.92 -8.25 -3.50
CA PRO A 93 14.53 -8.58 -4.87
C PRO A 93 13.31 -7.78 -5.34
N LEU A 94 13.28 -7.38 -6.61
CA LEU A 94 12.17 -6.58 -7.15
C LEU A 94 10.81 -7.24 -6.91
N SER A 95 10.70 -8.56 -7.10
CA SER A 95 9.47 -9.33 -6.87
C SER A 95 8.89 -9.14 -5.47
N GLN A 96 9.76 -8.94 -4.46
CA GLN A 96 9.35 -8.75 -3.07
C GLN A 96 8.94 -7.30 -2.74
N ARG A 97 9.10 -6.37 -3.68
CA ARG A 97 8.79 -4.94 -3.52
C ARG A 97 7.99 -4.35 -4.68
N LEU A 98 7.24 -5.21 -5.38
CA LEU A 98 6.33 -4.78 -6.44
C LEU A 98 5.08 -4.10 -5.88
N LEU A 99 4.53 -4.60 -4.77
CA LEU A 99 3.35 -4.07 -4.10
C LEU A 99 3.48 -4.35 -2.60
N PHE A 100 3.42 -3.31 -1.76
CA PHE A 100 3.56 -3.46 -0.31
C PHE A 100 2.89 -2.31 0.45
N LYS A 101 2.63 -2.52 1.74
CA LYS A 101 2.19 -1.47 2.66
C LYS A 101 3.40 -0.83 3.34
N LEU A 102 3.51 0.50 3.31
CA LEU A 102 4.65 1.24 3.85
C LEU A 102 4.73 1.11 5.38
N GLY A 103 5.90 0.68 5.87
CA GLY A 103 6.22 0.62 7.30
C GLY A 103 6.80 1.92 7.85
N GLY A 104 6.75 2.09 9.17
CA GLY A 104 7.32 3.24 9.87
C GLY A 104 6.62 4.59 9.62
N SER A 105 5.51 4.60 8.87
CA SER A 105 4.70 5.79 8.56
C SER A 105 3.29 5.67 9.13
N ILE A 106 2.77 6.77 9.66
CA ILE A 106 1.37 6.87 10.13
C ILE A 106 0.40 6.67 8.97
N ASP A 107 0.71 7.23 7.79
CA ASP A 107 -0.17 7.24 6.62
C ASP A 107 -0.28 5.87 5.92
N ALA A 108 0.55 4.89 6.30
CA ALA A 108 0.43 3.49 5.89
C ALA A 108 0.12 3.23 4.39
N TYR A 109 0.68 4.05 3.49
CA TYR A 109 0.40 4.00 2.06
C TYR A 109 0.66 2.62 1.46
N ILE A 110 -0.15 2.26 0.47
CA ILE A 110 0.16 1.13 -0.42
C ILE A 110 1.05 1.66 -1.54
N VAL A 111 2.26 1.10 -1.64
CA VAL A 111 3.26 1.46 -2.64
C VAL A 111 3.29 0.38 -3.70
N ALA A 112 3.15 0.79 -4.96
CA ALA A 112 3.23 -0.09 -6.12
C ALA A 112 4.37 0.35 -7.05
N HIS A 113 5.15 -0.62 -7.53
CA HIS A 113 6.13 -0.38 -8.58
C HIS A 113 5.43 -0.06 -9.90
N GLN A 114 5.94 0.93 -10.64
CA GLN A 114 5.34 1.40 -11.88
C GLN A 114 5.09 0.30 -12.92
N SER A 115 5.88 -0.78 -12.91
CA SER A 115 5.78 -1.88 -13.88
C SER A 115 4.50 -2.71 -13.76
N ILE A 116 3.83 -2.65 -12.61
CA ILE A 116 2.59 -3.39 -12.33
C ILE A 116 1.36 -2.48 -12.26
N LEU A 117 1.56 -1.17 -12.02
CA LEU A 117 0.49 -0.23 -11.67
C LEU A 117 -0.66 -0.26 -12.68
N THR A 118 -0.37 0.03 -13.96
CA THR A 118 -1.38 0.06 -15.02
C THR A 118 -1.84 -1.33 -15.48
N LYS A 119 -1.01 -2.37 -15.25
CA LYS A 119 -1.35 -3.75 -15.60
C LYS A 119 -2.39 -4.34 -14.67
N ILE A 120 -2.31 -3.99 -13.39
CA ILE A 120 -3.19 -4.52 -12.35
C ILE A 120 -4.37 -3.57 -12.16
N PHE A 121 -4.09 -2.34 -11.78
CA PHE A 121 -5.11 -1.40 -11.32
C PHE A 121 -5.71 -0.56 -12.45
N GLY A 122 -5.09 -0.52 -13.64
CA GLY A 122 -5.57 0.28 -14.76
C GLY A 122 -5.04 1.71 -14.75
N ARG A 123 -5.71 2.63 -15.45
CA ARG A 123 -5.32 4.04 -15.51
C ARG A 123 -6.20 4.86 -14.56
N ALA A 124 -5.57 5.74 -13.79
CA ALA A 124 -6.25 6.78 -13.06
C ALA A 124 -6.67 7.92 -14.03
N PRO A 125 -7.78 8.64 -13.76
CA PRO A 125 -8.71 8.44 -12.64
C PRO A 125 -9.85 7.43 -12.92
N ASP A 126 -9.89 6.84 -14.12
CA ASP A 126 -11.01 6.02 -14.62
C ASP A 126 -11.33 4.78 -13.76
N ASN A 127 -10.38 4.36 -12.92
CA ASN A 127 -10.48 3.23 -12.01
C ASN A 127 -10.79 3.61 -10.55
N GLY A 128 -11.10 4.88 -10.28
CA GLY A 128 -11.37 5.37 -8.92
C GLY A 128 -10.14 5.43 -8.00
N ALA A 129 -8.92 5.29 -8.54
CA ALA A 129 -7.68 5.42 -7.79
C ALA A 129 -6.92 6.70 -8.17
N GLU A 130 -6.12 7.22 -7.22
CA GLU A 130 -5.16 8.28 -7.45
C GLU A 130 -3.74 7.74 -7.36
N TYR A 131 -2.89 8.09 -8.32
CA TYR A 131 -1.49 7.67 -8.35
C TYR A 131 -0.58 8.88 -8.14
N VAL A 132 0.08 8.90 -6.99
CA VAL A 132 1.11 9.89 -6.66
C VAL A 132 2.47 9.23 -6.82
N ARG A 133 3.36 9.87 -7.58
CA ARG A 133 4.75 9.41 -7.64
C ARG A 133 5.38 9.64 -6.28
N VAL A 134 6.10 8.65 -5.75
CA VAL A 134 6.83 8.76 -4.48
C VAL A 134 7.77 9.97 -4.46
N SER A 135 8.33 10.37 -5.61
CA SER A 135 9.19 11.55 -5.71
C SER A 135 8.47 12.88 -5.47
N ASP A 136 7.16 12.89 -5.73
CA ASP A 136 6.29 14.05 -5.70
C ASP A 136 5.52 14.13 -4.35
N TYR A 137 5.72 13.14 -3.48
CA TYR A 137 5.33 13.15 -2.08
C TYR A 137 6.43 13.84 -1.26
#